data_AF-W6YBN7-F1
#
_entry.id   AF-W6YBN7-F1
#
_cell.length_a   1.000
_cell.length_b   1.000
_cell.length_c   1.000
_cell.angle_alpha   90.00
_cell.angle_beta   90.00
_cell.angle_gamma   90.00
#
_symmetry.space_group_name_H-M   'P 1'
#
loop_
_entity.id
_entity.type
_entity.pdbx_description
1 polymer ?
#
loop_
_entity_poly.entity_id
_entity_poly.type
_entity_poly.pdbx_seq_one_letter_code
_entity_poly.pdbx_strand_id
1 'polypeptide(L)'
;MVRYSNFLGHRYATSIALQEDTVVKRQNVLSIAVTRDEVGILDINFQGHFRYSRPGLWYRLIQAEADKLELCICTKNIIVDVESANTREPFWNPYWDCQFSSQPKVSTWYFHKTEPSLPQRMRYVGLNDDTQGIIVGCGHEGFVHLETYGHSGKPYNYSQTWSAFPDRVAYICFPLSKGEVITAAWIRELDNDLSIRQPALVVNTSLERTCTFGNYVPRENEHLYRYEPLVKQNAYRITGICYNNKATGSSLQTKIGITHEEKPAGPLPSPPRQAAYTLPNHWIPQWYVSSACLSGVTHVRMFINNKTSHKPTVGMLLSYENHQISLGQYRFDCDVEDFDLTGPMYFFCGDMELRPYVKVICNDGEEKKPDWKEIPRTARLVWWFTAICSQLDVLTT
;
A
#
# COMPACT_ATOMS: atom_id res chain seq x y z
N MET A 1 -21.15 3.43 -39.61
CA MET A 1 -21.91 2.18 -39.83
C MET A 1 -21.19 1.06 -39.11
N VAL A 2 -21.61 0.70 -37.89
CA VAL A 2 -20.97 -0.34 -37.10
C VAL A 2 -21.73 -1.65 -37.35
N ARG A 3 -21.08 -2.64 -37.95
CA ARG A 3 -21.63 -3.99 -38.14
C ARG A 3 -21.25 -4.83 -36.91
N TYR A 4 -22.24 -5.36 -36.21
CA TYR A 4 -22.02 -6.35 -35.13
C TYR A 4 -22.36 -7.76 -35.60
N SER A 5 -21.54 -8.71 -35.15
CA SER A 5 -21.76 -10.15 -35.28
C SER A 5 -22.09 -10.75 -33.91
N ASN A 6 -23.06 -11.68 -33.89
CA ASN A 6 -23.61 -12.37 -32.71
C ASN A 6 -22.59 -12.99 -31.77
N PHE A 7 -22.89 -13.00 -30.45
CA PHE A 7 -22.38 -14.01 -29.52
C PHE A 7 -23.49 -14.54 -28.60
N LEU A 8 -23.70 -15.86 -28.68
CA LEU A 8 -24.55 -16.68 -27.81
C LEU A 8 -23.72 -17.19 -26.63
N GLY A 9 -24.24 -17.08 -25.42
CA GLY A 9 -23.69 -17.72 -24.22
C GLY A 9 -24.02 -16.96 -22.94
N HIS A 10 -24.83 -17.55 -22.07
CA HIS A 10 -25.45 -16.88 -20.92
C HIS A 10 -24.46 -16.23 -19.92
N ARG A 11 -24.67 -14.91 -19.70
CA ARG A 11 -24.23 -14.06 -18.56
C ARG A 11 -22.89 -13.29 -18.60
N TYR A 12 -22.36 -12.89 -19.76
CA TYR A 12 -21.33 -11.84 -19.81
C TYR A 12 -21.57 -10.88 -20.99
N ALA A 13 -21.40 -9.57 -20.72
CA ALA A 13 -22.04 -8.41 -21.39
C ALA A 13 -23.58 -8.51 -21.45
N THR A 14 -24.28 -8.06 -20.39
CA THR A 14 -25.75 -8.10 -20.30
C THR A 14 -26.44 -6.95 -21.04
N SER A 15 -25.73 -5.88 -21.40
CA SER A 15 -26.26 -4.78 -22.20
C SER A 15 -25.15 -4.08 -22.97
N ILE A 16 -25.31 -3.93 -24.28
CA ILE A 16 -24.60 -2.94 -25.08
C ILE A 16 -25.68 -1.96 -25.53
N ALA A 17 -25.70 -0.77 -24.92
CA ALA A 17 -26.66 0.27 -25.26
C ALA A 17 -25.98 1.31 -26.16
N LEU A 18 -26.31 1.30 -27.44
CA LEU A 18 -26.10 2.43 -28.33
C LEU A 18 -27.42 3.21 -28.33
N GLN A 19 -27.45 4.33 -27.62
CA GLN A 19 -28.58 5.26 -27.72
C GLN A 19 -28.20 6.31 -28.77
N GLU A 20 -29.03 6.47 -29.80
CA GLU A 20 -28.80 7.41 -30.91
C GLU A 20 -28.66 8.86 -30.44
N ASP A 21 -29.10 9.17 -29.21
CA ASP A 21 -28.99 10.48 -28.56
C ASP A 21 -27.73 10.66 -27.71
N THR A 22 -26.63 9.98 -28.03
CA THR A 22 -25.37 10.22 -27.30
C THR A 22 -24.92 11.64 -27.61
N VAL A 23 -25.19 12.57 -26.69
CA VAL A 23 -24.83 13.98 -26.81
C VAL A 23 -23.31 14.07 -26.92
N VAL A 24 -22.82 14.12 -28.16
CA VAL A 24 -21.44 14.48 -28.48
C VAL A 24 -21.27 15.89 -27.94
N LYS A 25 -20.57 16.02 -26.81
CA LYS A 25 -20.17 17.34 -26.30
C LYS A 25 -19.49 18.07 -27.46
N ARG A 26 -19.64 19.40 -27.54
CA ARG A 26 -19.14 20.32 -28.60
C ARG A 26 -17.65 20.16 -29.03
N GLN A 27 -16.90 19.24 -28.43
CA GLN A 27 -15.49 18.94 -28.69
C GLN A 27 -15.24 17.70 -29.57
N ASN A 28 -16.26 17.05 -30.15
CA ASN A 28 -16.10 15.82 -30.98
C ASN A 28 -15.43 14.62 -30.29
N VAL A 29 -15.25 14.64 -28.96
CA VAL A 29 -14.67 13.52 -28.20
C VAL A 29 -15.78 12.70 -27.54
N LEU A 30 -15.81 11.40 -27.85
CA LEU A 30 -16.66 10.41 -27.21
C LEU A 30 -15.90 9.77 -26.03
N SER A 31 -16.59 9.58 -24.91
CA SER A 31 -16.06 8.90 -23.72
C SER A 31 -16.80 7.57 -23.54
N ILE A 32 -16.06 6.46 -23.44
CA ILE A 32 -16.59 5.12 -23.28
C ILE A 32 -16.12 4.57 -21.94
N ALA A 33 -17.06 4.34 -21.03
CA ALA A 33 -16.79 3.70 -19.76
C ALA A 33 -16.85 2.18 -19.92
N VAL A 34 -15.80 1.49 -19.52
CA VAL A 34 -15.70 0.03 -19.54
C VAL A 34 -15.57 -0.45 -18.10
N THR A 35 -16.45 -1.36 -17.69
CA THR A 35 -16.41 -1.99 -16.36
C THR A 35 -16.18 -3.48 -16.50
N ARG A 36 -15.28 -4.04 -15.70
CA ARG A 36 -14.97 -5.49 -15.71
C ARG A 36 -14.79 -6.03 -14.30
N ASP A 37 -14.82 -7.35 -14.17
CA ASP A 37 -14.35 -8.06 -12.99
C ASP A 37 -13.15 -8.96 -13.34
N GLU A 38 -12.84 -9.90 -12.45
CA GLU A 38 -11.79 -10.90 -12.65
C GLU A 38 -12.05 -11.85 -13.81
N VAL A 39 -13.31 -12.02 -14.23
CA VAL A 39 -13.70 -12.94 -15.30
C VAL A 39 -13.69 -12.22 -16.65
N GLY A 40 -14.35 -11.07 -16.77
CA GLY A 40 -14.47 -10.37 -18.05
C GLY A 40 -15.18 -9.02 -17.97
N ILE A 41 -15.47 -8.44 -19.14
CA ILE A 41 -16.20 -7.17 -19.25
C ILE A 41 -17.66 -7.36 -18.84
N LEU A 42 -18.11 -6.52 -17.92
CA LEU A 42 -19.49 -6.47 -17.43
C LEU A 42 -20.33 -5.43 -18.18
N ASP A 43 -19.73 -4.28 -18.50
CA ASP A 43 -20.43 -3.13 -19.10
C ASP A 43 -19.53 -2.33 -20.03
N ILE A 44 -20.12 -1.84 -21.11
CA ILE A 44 -19.53 -0.86 -22.03
C ILE A 44 -20.56 0.23 -22.26
N ASN A 45 -20.30 1.43 -21.77
CA ASN A 45 -21.21 2.55 -21.84
C ASN A 45 -20.61 3.73 -22.63
N PHE A 46 -21.17 3.98 -23.81
CA PHE A 46 -20.74 5.04 -24.74
C PHE A 46 -21.11 6.47 -24.29
N GLN A 47 -21.84 6.61 -23.17
CA GLN A 47 -22.08 7.90 -22.52
C GLN A 47 -20.94 8.28 -21.56
N GLY A 48 -20.00 7.37 -21.29
CA GLY A 48 -18.89 7.62 -20.37
C GLY A 48 -19.24 7.45 -18.89
N HIS A 49 -20.41 6.89 -18.58
CA HIS A 49 -20.86 6.66 -17.20
C HIS A 49 -20.65 5.21 -16.76
N PHE A 50 -20.02 5.01 -15.60
CA PHE A 50 -19.93 3.69 -14.97
C PHE A 50 -21.24 3.34 -14.27
N ARG A 51 -21.89 2.25 -14.69
CA ARG A 51 -23.19 1.82 -14.12
C ARG A 51 -23.08 1.02 -12.84
N TYR A 52 -21.97 0.30 -12.67
CA TYR A 52 -21.75 -0.59 -11.54
C TYR A 52 -20.66 -0.03 -10.64
N SER A 53 -20.88 -0.06 -9.32
CA SER A 53 -19.86 0.27 -8.33
C SER A 53 -19.92 -0.75 -7.19
N ARG A 54 -18.90 -1.59 -7.07
CA ARG A 54 -18.74 -2.56 -5.96
C ARG A 54 -17.27 -3.00 -5.83
N PRO A 55 -16.85 -3.58 -4.68
CA PRO A 55 -15.50 -4.12 -4.54
C PRO A 55 -15.18 -5.18 -5.61
N GLY A 56 -13.93 -5.23 -6.03
CA GLY A 56 -13.44 -6.22 -7.02
C GLY A 56 -13.80 -5.91 -8.48
N LEU A 57 -14.36 -4.74 -8.77
CA LEU A 57 -14.52 -4.25 -10.14
C LEU A 57 -13.36 -3.37 -10.57
N TRP A 58 -13.13 -3.35 -11.87
CA TRP A 58 -12.10 -2.57 -12.52
C TRP A 58 -12.70 -1.70 -13.64
N TYR A 59 -12.23 -0.47 -13.75
CA TYR A 59 -12.83 0.59 -14.55
C TYR A 59 -11.83 1.18 -15.53
N ARG A 60 -12.22 1.37 -16.78
CA ARG A 60 -11.40 2.05 -17.80
C ARG A 60 -12.26 3.08 -18.53
N LEU A 61 -11.71 4.27 -18.75
CA LEU A 61 -12.34 5.29 -19.58
C LEU A 61 -11.55 5.42 -20.88
N ILE A 62 -12.19 5.11 -22.00
CA ILE A 62 -11.62 5.27 -23.34
C ILE A 62 -12.12 6.59 -23.91
N GLN A 63 -11.21 7.45 -24.34
CA GLN A 63 -11.53 8.69 -25.03
C GLN A 63 -11.11 8.57 -26.49
N ALA A 64 -12.02 8.89 -27.40
CA ALA A 64 -11.76 8.82 -28.84
C ALA A 64 -12.52 9.94 -29.56
N GLU A 65 -11.97 10.40 -30.69
CA GLU A 65 -12.69 11.29 -31.60
C GLU A 65 -13.86 10.51 -32.22
N ALA A 66 -15.07 11.10 -32.20
CA ALA A 66 -16.30 10.42 -32.59
C ALA A 66 -16.29 9.96 -34.06
N ASP A 67 -15.59 10.68 -34.94
CA ASP A 67 -15.42 10.40 -36.36
C ASP A 67 -14.33 9.35 -36.66
N LYS A 68 -13.50 8.99 -35.68
CA LYS A 68 -12.39 8.02 -35.81
C LYS A 68 -12.44 6.93 -34.76
N LEU A 69 -13.62 6.65 -34.21
CA LEU A 69 -13.78 5.61 -33.21
C LEU A 69 -13.62 4.23 -33.86
N GLU A 70 -12.52 3.57 -33.54
CA GLU A 70 -12.34 2.13 -33.78
C GLU A 70 -11.98 1.47 -32.47
N LEU A 71 -12.66 0.37 -32.14
CA LEU A 71 -12.42 -0.40 -30.94
C LEU A 71 -11.90 -1.78 -31.29
N CYS A 72 -10.85 -2.21 -30.62
CA CYS A 72 -10.39 -3.59 -30.58
C CYS A 72 -11.09 -4.30 -29.43
N ILE A 73 -11.80 -5.40 -29.73
CA ILE A 73 -12.50 -6.22 -28.72
C ILE A 73 -11.79 -7.57 -28.65
N CYS A 74 -11.18 -7.87 -27.51
CA CYS A 74 -10.52 -9.14 -27.28
C CYS A 74 -11.52 -10.14 -26.67
N THR A 75 -11.58 -11.36 -27.24
CA THR A 75 -12.52 -12.40 -26.78
C THR A 75 -11.81 -13.72 -26.49
N LYS A 76 -12.28 -14.42 -25.43
CA LYS A 76 -11.92 -15.80 -25.08
C LYS A 76 -13.18 -16.51 -24.59
N ASN A 77 -14.13 -16.78 -25.49
CA ASN A 77 -15.52 -17.19 -25.20
C ASN A 77 -16.39 -16.13 -24.49
N ILE A 78 -15.77 -15.14 -23.85
CA ILE A 78 -16.37 -13.91 -23.31
C ILE A 78 -15.56 -12.70 -23.77
N ILE A 79 -16.10 -11.49 -23.63
CA ILE A 79 -15.33 -10.27 -23.85
C ILE A 79 -14.37 -10.11 -22.67
N VAL A 80 -13.06 -10.18 -22.96
CA VAL A 80 -12.00 -10.09 -21.94
C VAL A 80 -11.33 -8.72 -21.92
N ASP A 81 -11.41 -7.97 -23.01
CA ASP A 81 -10.88 -6.61 -23.08
C ASP A 81 -11.51 -5.76 -24.20
N VAL A 82 -11.45 -4.45 -24.02
CA VAL A 82 -11.89 -3.43 -25.00
C VAL A 82 -10.87 -2.29 -24.99
N GLU A 83 -10.29 -2.01 -26.15
CA GLU A 83 -9.27 -0.98 -26.34
C GLU A 83 -9.56 -0.14 -27.59
N SER A 84 -8.95 1.05 -27.70
CA SER A 84 -9.00 1.84 -28.93
C SER A 84 -8.04 1.26 -29.96
N ALA A 85 -8.50 1.02 -31.18
CA ALA A 85 -7.67 0.50 -32.27
C ALA A 85 -6.83 1.57 -32.96
N ASN A 86 -7.22 2.85 -32.82
CA ASN A 86 -6.64 3.97 -33.57
C ASN A 86 -5.46 4.69 -32.88
N THR A 87 -4.82 4.06 -31.89
CA THR A 87 -3.73 4.71 -31.16
C THR A 87 -2.42 4.58 -31.95
N ARG A 88 -2.03 5.67 -32.64
CA ARG A 88 -0.75 5.80 -33.40
C ARG A 88 0.51 5.65 -32.53
N GLU A 89 0.36 5.67 -31.21
CA GLU A 89 1.35 5.26 -30.21
C GLU A 89 0.61 4.45 -29.14
N PRO A 90 1.24 3.47 -28.46
CA PRO A 90 0.58 2.76 -27.36
C PRO A 90 0.29 3.72 -26.20
N PHE A 91 -0.90 4.33 -26.21
CA PHE A 91 -1.39 5.12 -25.08
C PHE A 91 -1.75 4.14 -23.96
N TRP A 92 -0.96 4.16 -22.90
CA TRP A 92 -1.20 3.32 -21.73
C TRP A 92 -2.49 3.74 -21.01
N ASN A 93 -3.53 2.91 -21.12
CA ASN A 93 -4.82 3.13 -20.47
C ASN A 93 -5.21 1.90 -19.61
N PRO A 94 -4.65 1.78 -18.38
CA PRO A 94 -4.95 0.66 -17.52
C PRO A 94 -6.40 0.71 -17.02
N TYR A 95 -6.89 -0.42 -16.54
CA TYR A 95 -8.05 -0.43 -15.66
C TYR A 95 -7.67 0.02 -14.25
N TRP A 96 -8.56 0.75 -13.60
CA TRP A 96 -8.42 1.27 -12.24
C TRP A 96 -9.38 0.57 -11.28
N ASP A 97 -9.00 0.45 -10.01
CA ASP A 97 -9.88 -0.09 -8.97
C ASP A 97 -10.92 0.93 -8.45
N CYS A 98 -10.94 2.13 -9.03
CA CYS A 98 -11.91 3.17 -8.75
C CYS A 98 -12.38 3.87 -10.03
N GLN A 99 -13.53 4.53 -9.93
CA GLN A 99 -14.15 5.24 -11.04
C GLN A 99 -13.57 6.63 -11.16
N PHE A 100 -12.98 6.92 -12.31
CA PHE A 100 -12.46 8.25 -12.62
C PHE A 100 -13.23 8.89 -13.77
N SER A 101 -13.57 10.17 -13.61
CA SER A 101 -14.00 11.01 -14.74
C SER A 101 -12.85 11.38 -15.68
N SER A 102 -11.61 11.29 -15.19
CA SER A 102 -10.37 11.54 -15.93
C SER A 102 -9.22 10.82 -15.25
N GLN A 103 -8.26 10.31 -16.02
CA GLN A 103 -7.10 9.61 -15.45
C GLN A 103 -6.35 10.45 -14.40
N PRO A 104 -5.82 9.82 -13.33
CA PRO A 104 -4.99 10.50 -12.34
C PRO A 104 -3.80 11.21 -12.98
N LYS A 105 -3.61 12.49 -12.64
CA LYS A 105 -2.45 13.27 -13.08
C LYS A 105 -1.22 12.86 -12.27
N VAL A 106 -0.43 11.95 -12.80
CA VAL A 106 0.81 11.48 -12.18
C VAL A 106 2.00 12.14 -12.88
N SER A 107 2.76 12.93 -12.14
CA SER A 107 3.88 13.73 -12.67
C SER A 107 5.16 12.91 -12.89
N THR A 108 5.36 11.88 -12.08
CA THR A 108 6.50 10.97 -12.13
C THR A 108 6.04 9.54 -11.84
N TRP A 109 6.45 8.62 -12.70
CA TRP A 109 6.27 7.18 -12.50
C TRP A 109 7.61 6.54 -12.21
N TYR A 110 7.69 5.82 -11.09
CA TYR A 110 8.68 4.76 -10.94
C TYR A 110 8.20 3.53 -11.72
N PHE A 111 9.06 2.96 -12.54
CA PHE A 111 8.83 1.69 -13.21
C PHE A 111 10.17 1.01 -13.48
N HIS A 112 10.20 -0.31 -13.36
CA HIS A 112 11.39 -1.08 -13.68
C HIS A 112 11.56 -1.17 -15.21
N LYS A 113 12.69 -0.68 -15.73
CA LYS A 113 12.91 -0.45 -17.17
C LYS A 113 12.98 -1.71 -18.04
N THR A 114 13.15 -2.89 -17.45
CA THR A 114 13.35 -4.13 -18.21
C THR A 114 12.04 -4.77 -18.69
N GLU A 115 10.88 -4.18 -18.38
CA GLU A 115 9.59 -4.73 -18.79
C GLU A 115 9.17 -4.30 -20.20
N PRO A 116 8.85 -5.25 -21.09
CA PRO A 116 8.34 -4.94 -22.43
C PRO A 116 6.84 -4.56 -22.43
N SER A 117 6.09 -4.83 -21.36
CA SER A 117 4.63 -4.64 -21.31
C SER A 117 4.20 -3.78 -20.12
N LEU A 118 3.33 -2.80 -20.36
CA LEU A 118 2.78 -1.96 -19.30
C LEU A 118 1.67 -2.69 -18.52
N PRO A 119 1.49 -2.41 -17.21
CA PRO A 119 0.50 -3.10 -16.40
C PRO A 119 -0.92 -2.76 -16.86
N GLN A 120 -1.78 -3.79 -16.93
CA GLN A 120 -3.17 -3.62 -17.35
C GLN A 120 -4.09 -3.14 -16.22
N ARG A 121 -3.69 -3.29 -14.96
CA ARG A 121 -4.48 -2.95 -13.77
C ARG A 121 -3.68 -2.11 -12.81
N MET A 122 -4.23 -0.96 -12.44
CA MET A 122 -3.69 -0.01 -11.50
C MET A 122 -4.66 0.18 -10.34
N ARG A 123 -4.12 0.45 -9.18
CA ARG A 123 -4.82 0.84 -7.97
C ARG A 123 -4.53 2.29 -7.67
N TYR A 124 -5.52 2.97 -7.10
CA TYR A 124 -5.36 4.32 -6.60
C TYR A 124 -5.84 4.41 -5.16
N VAL A 125 -4.98 4.95 -4.30
CA VAL A 125 -5.30 5.22 -2.91
C VAL A 125 -5.27 6.73 -2.72
N GLY A 126 -6.44 7.31 -2.53
CA GLY A 126 -6.60 8.74 -2.25
C GLY A 126 -6.20 9.08 -0.81
N LEU A 127 -5.50 10.19 -0.65
CA LEU A 127 -5.15 10.81 0.63
C LEU A 127 -5.96 12.10 0.78
N ASN A 128 -6.92 12.09 1.70
CA ASN A 128 -7.83 13.20 1.96
C ASN A 128 -7.62 13.77 3.37
N ASP A 129 -8.35 14.85 3.70
CA ASP A 129 -8.28 15.49 5.02
C ASP A 129 -8.67 14.56 6.19
N ASP A 130 -9.45 13.51 5.90
CA ASP A 130 -9.91 12.53 6.88
C ASP A 130 -8.95 11.33 7.04
N THR A 131 -7.85 11.30 6.29
CA THR A 131 -6.88 10.21 6.32
C THR A 131 -6.08 10.26 7.63
N GLN A 132 -6.28 9.26 8.49
CA GLN A 132 -5.57 9.13 9.77
C GLN A 132 -4.27 8.35 9.66
N GLY A 133 -4.02 7.69 8.54
CA GLY A 133 -2.79 6.92 8.34
C GLY A 133 -2.81 6.07 7.10
N ILE A 134 -1.64 5.52 6.78
CA ILE A 134 -1.47 4.54 5.71
C ILE A 134 -0.95 3.23 6.27
N ILE A 135 -1.33 2.13 5.63
CA ILE A 135 -0.87 0.78 5.93
C ILE A 135 -0.34 0.20 4.64
N VAL A 136 0.90 -0.30 4.70
CA VAL A 136 1.57 -0.88 3.54
C VAL A 136 1.90 -2.33 3.84
N GLY A 137 1.45 -3.21 2.94
CA GLY A 137 1.85 -4.61 2.89
C GLY A 137 3.19 -4.74 2.18
N CYS A 138 4.16 -5.28 2.89
CA CYS A 138 5.52 -5.51 2.42
C CYS A 138 5.80 -7.02 2.37
N GLY A 139 6.19 -7.52 1.20
CA GLY A 139 6.64 -8.89 1.03
C GLY A 139 8.15 -8.97 0.85
N HIS A 140 8.66 -10.19 0.69
CA HIS A 140 10.07 -10.47 0.38
C HIS A 140 10.55 -9.74 -0.90
N GLU A 141 9.65 -9.52 -1.87
CA GLU A 141 9.96 -8.83 -3.14
C GLU A 141 9.69 -7.32 -3.10
N GLY A 142 9.44 -6.75 -1.91
CA GLY A 142 9.18 -5.32 -1.72
C GLY A 142 7.70 -4.98 -1.58
N PHE A 143 7.30 -3.82 -2.09
CA PHE A 143 5.95 -3.28 -2.02
C PHE A 143 4.91 -4.22 -2.66
N VAL A 144 3.86 -4.56 -1.90
CA VAL A 144 2.76 -5.44 -2.34
C VAL A 144 1.45 -4.67 -2.45
N HIS A 145 1.08 -3.92 -1.41
CA HIS A 145 -0.25 -3.33 -1.27
C HIS A 145 -0.20 -2.09 -0.37
N LEU A 146 -1.11 -1.13 -0.59
CA LEU A 146 -1.24 0.07 0.24
C LEU A 146 -2.72 0.38 0.46
N GLU A 147 -3.04 0.81 1.67
CA GLU A 147 -4.38 1.28 2.06
C GLU A 147 -4.28 2.49 2.98
N THR A 148 -5.36 3.25 3.04
CA THR A 148 -5.58 4.28 4.05
C THR A 148 -6.60 3.79 5.08
N TYR A 149 -6.56 4.36 6.28
CA TYR A 149 -7.65 4.27 7.23
C TYR A 149 -8.01 5.65 7.75
N GLY A 150 -9.29 5.82 8.08
CA GLY A 150 -9.85 7.00 8.72
C GLY A 150 -10.78 6.60 9.87
N HIS A 151 -11.62 7.53 10.30
CA HIS A 151 -12.51 7.39 11.46
C HIS A 151 -13.51 6.22 11.36
N SER A 152 -13.82 5.70 10.17
CA SER A 152 -14.86 4.68 9.97
C SER A 152 -14.44 3.22 10.22
N GLY A 153 -13.17 2.95 10.51
CA GLY A 153 -12.71 1.61 10.91
C GLY A 153 -12.65 0.57 9.78
N LYS A 154 -11.56 -0.23 9.81
CA LYS A 154 -11.14 -1.30 8.88
C LYS A 154 -10.95 -0.88 7.40
N PRO A 155 -9.78 -1.13 6.81
CA PRO A 155 -9.55 -0.88 5.39
C PRO A 155 -10.47 -1.70 4.50
N TYR A 156 -10.98 -1.07 3.45
CA TYR A 156 -11.99 -1.63 2.55
C TYR A 156 -11.54 -2.92 1.83
N ASN A 157 -10.24 -3.08 1.55
CA ASN A 157 -9.70 -4.20 0.78
C ASN A 157 -8.91 -5.22 1.63
N TYR A 158 -8.87 -5.06 2.96
CA TYR A 158 -8.11 -5.97 3.84
C TYR A 158 -8.48 -7.44 3.60
N SER A 159 -9.77 -7.75 3.43
CA SER A 159 -10.25 -9.13 3.23
C SER A 159 -9.91 -9.75 1.86
N GLN A 160 -9.74 -8.95 0.79
CA GLN A 160 -9.50 -9.49 -0.56
C GLN A 160 -8.02 -9.82 -0.81
N THR A 161 -7.09 -9.05 -0.25
CA THR A 161 -5.64 -9.27 -0.40
C THR A 161 -5.10 -10.30 0.60
N TRP A 162 -5.81 -10.51 1.71
CA TRP A 162 -5.44 -11.38 2.82
C TRP A 162 -5.47 -12.88 2.49
N SER A 163 -6.33 -13.32 1.58
CA SER A 163 -6.64 -14.74 1.41
C SER A 163 -5.57 -15.57 0.70
N ALA A 164 -4.58 -14.95 0.04
CA ALA A 164 -3.62 -15.71 -0.75
C ALA A 164 -2.38 -16.13 0.05
N PHE A 165 -1.79 -15.25 0.87
CA PHE A 165 -0.50 -15.51 1.55
C PHE A 165 -0.30 -14.73 2.87
N PRO A 166 -1.05 -15.04 3.94
CA PRO A 166 -1.02 -14.30 5.22
C PRO A 166 0.35 -14.30 5.92
N ASP A 167 1.17 -15.32 5.65
CA ASP A 167 2.49 -15.54 6.27
C ASP A 167 3.65 -14.95 5.45
N ARG A 168 3.37 -14.25 4.35
CA ARG A 168 4.40 -13.69 3.44
C ARG A 168 4.44 -12.17 3.41
N VAL A 169 3.49 -11.51 4.06
CA VAL A 169 3.34 -10.04 4.02
C VAL A 169 3.36 -9.49 5.44
N ALA A 170 4.32 -8.61 5.71
CA ALA A 170 4.34 -7.79 6.91
C ALA A 170 3.53 -6.51 6.66
N TYR A 171 2.74 -6.09 7.64
CA TYR A 171 1.89 -4.90 7.53
C TYR A 171 2.46 -3.79 8.39
N ILE A 172 2.96 -2.74 7.74
CA ILE A 172 3.58 -1.60 8.41
C ILE A 172 2.59 -0.44 8.37
N CYS A 173 2.21 0.08 9.53
CA CYS A 173 1.32 1.22 9.66
C CYS A 173 2.11 2.49 9.93
N PHE A 174 1.73 3.57 9.26
CA PHE A 174 2.20 4.92 9.52
C PHE A 174 1.01 5.81 9.85
N PRO A 175 0.66 5.97 11.14
CA PRO A 175 -0.40 6.87 11.57
C PRO A 175 0.02 8.32 11.33
N LEU A 176 -0.89 9.15 10.84
CA LEU A 176 -0.74 10.59 10.63
C LEU A 176 -1.40 11.34 11.79
N SER A 177 -0.72 12.38 12.27
CA SER A 177 -1.25 13.29 13.27
C SER A 177 -2.32 14.20 12.65
N LYS A 178 -3.14 14.85 13.47
CA LYS A 178 -4.17 15.77 12.96
C LYS A 178 -3.54 16.88 12.12
N GLY A 179 -3.97 17.00 10.86
CA GLY A 179 -3.46 17.99 9.90
C GLY A 179 -2.10 17.67 9.30
N GLU A 180 -1.51 16.52 9.64
CA GLU A 180 -0.27 16.05 9.03
C GLU A 180 -0.54 15.44 7.66
N VAL A 181 0.30 15.80 6.68
CA VAL A 181 0.17 15.33 5.30
C VAL A 181 1.48 14.76 4.80
N ILE A 182 1.41 13.84 3.83
CA ILE A 182 2.58 13.33 3.14
C ILE A 182 3.04 14.38 2.11
N THR A 183 4.31 14.75 2.16
CA THR A 183 4.89 15.86 1.38
C THR A 183 5.92 15.41 0.34
N ALA A 184 6.53 14.25 0.55
CA ALA A 184 7.48 13.65 -0.38
C ALA A 184 7.47 12.12 -0.26
N ALA A 185 7.84 11.46 -1.36
CA ALA A 185 7.98 10.01 -1.40
C ALA A 185 9.13 9.60 -2.33
N TRP A 186 9.76 8.47 -2.02
CA TRP A 186 10.81 7.85 -2.81
C TRP A 186 10.56 6.35 -2.93
N ILE A 187 11.10 5.75 -3.97
CA ILE A 187 11.31 4.31 -4.04
C ILE A 187 12.77 4.02 -3.71
N ARG A 188 12.99 3.29 -2.63
CA ARG A 188 14.32 2.76 -2.29
C ARG A 188 14.46 1.37 -2.86
N GLU A 189 15.51 1.12 -3.61
CA GLU A 189 15.81 -0.18 -4.22
C GLU A 189 17.31 -0.44 -4.32
N LEU A 190 17.69 -1.69 -4.53
CA LEU A 190 19.06 -2.05 -4.86
C LEU A 190 19.50 -1.37 -6.17
N ASP A 191 20.65 -0.71 -6.15
CA ASP A 191 21.26 -0.08 -7.31
C ASP A 191 22.11 -1.10 -8.07
N ASN A 192 21.44 -2.04 -8.74
CA ASN A 192 22.09 -3.03 -9.59
C ASN A 192 21.22 -3.40 -10.79
N ASP A 193 21.82 -4.06 -11.78
CA ASP A 193 21.12 -4.55 -12.97
C ASP A 193 20.41 -5.89 -12.73
N LEU A 194 20.25 -6.31 -11.47
CA LEU A 194 19.53 -7.54 -11.15
C LEU A 194 18.03 -7.36 -11.37
N SER A 195 17.37 -8.48 -11.67
CA SER A 195 15.92 -8.59 -11.81
C SER A 195 15.16 -8.41 -10.49
N ILE A 196 15.83 -8.53 -9.34
CA ILE A 196 15.22 -8.43 -8.02
C ILE A 196 15.75 -7.17 -7.33
N ARG A 197 14.94 -6.11 -7.36
CA ARG A 197 15.30 -4.79 -6.80
C ARG A 197 14.67 -4.46 -5.45
N GLN A 198 13.65 -5.23 -5.05
CA GLN A 198 12.91 -5.09 -3.78
C GLN A 198 12.48 -3.64 -3.49
N PRO A 199 11.67 -3.01 -4.37
CA PRO A 199 11.29 -1.61 -4.22
C PRO A 199 10.52 -1.40 -2.91
N ALA A 200 11.02 -0.49 -2.09
CA ALA A 200 10.43 -0.06 -0.83
C ALA A 200 9.90 1.36 -0.97
N LEU A 201 8.65 1.59 -0.55
CA LEU A 201 8.09 2.93 -0.50
C LEU A 201 8.66 3.66 0.72
N VAL A 202 9.17 4.86 0.53
CA VAL A 202 9.65 5.73 1.61
C VAL A 202 8.86 7.01 1.56
N VAL A 203 8.31 7.45 2.69
CA VAL A 203 7.50 8.67 2.78
C VAL A 203 8.08 9.65 3.79
N ASN A 204 7.85 10.93 3.54
CA ASN A 204 8.12 12.03 4.45
C ASN A 204 6.88 12.93 4.55
N THR A 205 6.70 13.57 5.71
CA THR A 205 5.50 14.33 6.05
C THR A 205 5.80 15.79 6.34
N SER A 206 4.75 16.59 6.47
CA SER A 206 4.82 18.00 6.89
C SER A 206 5.37 18.19 8.31
N LEU A 207 5.42 17.14 9.13
CA LEU A 207 6.04 17.15 10.46
C LEU A 207 7.44 16.52 10.45
N GLU A 208 8.04 16.39 9.26
CA GLU A 208 9.37 15.80 9.03
C GLU A 208 9.50 14.34 9.51
N ARG A 209 8.39 13.69 9.85
CA ARG A 209 8.37 12.25 10.17
C ARG A 209 8.54 11.43 8.91
N THR A 210 9.29 10.36 9.03
CA THR A 210 9.65 9.48 7.92
C THR A 210 9.24 8.04 8.22
N CYS A 211 8.86 7.31 7.18
CA CYS A 211 8.58 5.89 7.29
C CYS A 211 9.08 5.16 6.04
N THR A 212 9.77 4.04 6.25
CA THR A 212 10.20 3.14 5.18
C THR A 212 9.38 1.87 5.23
N PHE A 213 8.63 1.63 4.17
CA PHE A 213 7.85 0.42 3.94
C PHE A 213 8.70 -0.59 3.15
N GLY A 214 9.67 -1.18 3.84
CA GLY A 214 10.61 -2.12 3.26
C GLY A 214 11.61 -2.65 4.29
N ASN A 215 12.39 -3.66 3.90
CA ASN A 215 13.39 -4.29 4.75
C ASN A 215 14.39 -3.27 5.31
N TYR A 216 14.87 -3.50 6.52
CA TYR A 216 15.97 -2.77 7.09
C TYR A 216 17.24 -3.00 6.25
N VAL A 217 17.97 -1.91 5.97
CA VAL A 217 19.27 -1.97 5.31
C VAL A 217 20.34 -1.56 6.32
N PRO A 218 21.30 -2.45 6.64
CA PRO A 218 22.44 -2.08 7.47
C PRO A 218 23.19 -0.89 6.89
N ARG A 219 23.75 -0.04 7.76
CA ARG A 219 24.43 1.20 7.36
C ARG A 219 25.59 0.96 6.40
N GLU A 220 26.32 -0.12 6.62
CA GLU A 220 27.41 -0.59 5.76
C GLU A 220 26.95 -0.92 4.34
N ASN A 221 25.67 -1.23 4.13
CA ASN A 221 25.09 -1.60 2.85
C ASN A 221 24.25 -0.48 2.22
N GLU A 222 24.05 0.66 2.89
CA GLU A 222 23.24 1.77 2.36
C GLU A 222 23.73 2.27 0.99
N HIS A 223 25.03 2.23 0.74
CA HIS A 223 25.65 2.64 -0.51
C HIS A 223 25.28 1.75 -1.72
N LEU A 224 24.73 0.55 -1.48
CA LEU A 224 24.23 -0.36 -2.51
C LEU A 224 22.79 -0.04 -2.93
N TYR A 225 22.15 0.93 -2.28
CA TYR A 225 20.76 1.30 -2.53
C TYR A 225 20.67 2.72 -3.07
N ARG A 226 19.71 2.91 -3.98
CA ARG A 226 19.35 4.22 -4.51
C ARG A 226 17.95 4.61 -4.06
N TYR A 227 17.69 5.91 -4.04
CA TYR A 227 16.40 6.49 -3.69
C TYR A 227 15.88 7.30 -4.88
N GLU A 228 14.91 6.76 -5.60
CA GLU A 228 14.29 7.42 -6.74
C GLU A 228 13.11 8.26 -6.27
N PRO A 229 13.17 9.60 -6.36
CA PRO A 229 12.08 10.44 -5.87
C PRO A 229 10.86 10.34 -6.78
N LEU A 230 9.68 10.26 -6.17
CA LEU A 230 8.39 10.27 -6.86
C LEU A 230 7.87 11.70 -7.13
N VAL A 231 8.67 12.71 -6.76
CA VAL A 231 8.50 14.13 -7.07
C VAL A 231 9.80 14.67 -7.68
N LYS A 232 9.73 15.65 -8.60
CA LYS A 232 10.92 16.06 -9.36
C LYS A 232 11.86 16.99 -8.59
N GLN A 233 11.37 18.15 -8.17
CA GLN A 233 12.22 19.25 -7.65
C GLN A 233 11.75 19.79 -6.30
N ASN A 234 10.44 19.81 -6.06
CA ASN A 234 9.84 20.35 -4.85
C ASN A 234 9.07 19.27 -4.10
N ALA A 235 8.89 19.47 -2.80
CA ALA A 235 7.89 18.77 -2.01
C ALA A 235 6.50 19.32 -2.36
N TYR A 236 5.50 18.44 -2.36
CA TYR A 236 4.11 18.79 -2.63
C TYR A 236 3.21 18.02 -1.69
N ARG A 237 2.05 18.58 -1.36
CA ARG A 237 1.03 17.78 -0.68
C ARG A 237 0.58 16.64 -1.59
N ILE A 238 0.92 15.41 -1.21
CA ILE A 238 0.56 14.20 -1.94
C ILE A 238 -0.91 13.90 -1.66
N THR A 239 -1.70 13.80 -2.73
CA THR A 239 -3.16 13.57 -2.68
C THR A 239 -3.54 12.13 -2.99
N GLY A 240 -2.58 11.31 -3.41
CA GLY A 240 -2.84 9.90 -3.64
C GLY A 240 -1.63 9.16 -4.19
N ILE A 241 -1.69 7.84 -4.10
CA ILE A 241 -0.65 6.92 -4.54
C ILE A 241 -1.26 5.95 -5.54
N CYS A 242 -0.65 5.86 -6.72
CA CYS A 242 -1.00 4.93 -7.78
C CYS A 242 -0.01 3.77 -7.80
N TYR A 243 -0.47 2.53 -7.92
CA TYR A 243 0.42 1.39 -8.09
C TYR A 243 -0.22 0.25 -8.88
N ASN A 244 0.56 -0.60 -9.54
CA ASN A 244 -0.02 -1.72 -10.28
C ASN A 244 -0.50 -2.84 -9.36
N ASN A 245 -1.62 -3.46 -9.70
CA ASN A 245 -2.12 -4.61 -8.97
C ASN A 245 -1.26 -5.85 -9.29
N LYS A 246 -0.43 -6.27 -8.34
CA LYS A 246 0.33 -7.52 -8.44
C LYS A 246 -0.57 -8.70 -8.06
N ALA A 247 -1.23 -9.32 -9.04
CA ALA A 247 -1.98 -10.55 -8.78
C ALA A 247 -1.03 -11.71 -8.40
N THR A 248 0.20 -11.74 -8.91
CA THR A 248 1.16 -12.83 -8.68
C THR A 248 2.62 -12.38 -8.90
N GLY A 249 3.30 -11.97 -7.83
CA GLY A 249 4.66 -12.45 -7.51
C GLY A 249 5.87 -12.03 -8.35
N SER A 250 5.93 -10.83 -8.96
CA SER A 250 7.22 -10.31 -9.44
C SER A 250 7.43 -8.84 -9.12
N SER A 251 8.58 -8.50 -8.53
CA SER A 251 9.05 -7.11 -8.38
C SER A 251 9.31 -6.42 -9.71
N LEU A 252 9.52 -7.18 -10.79
CA LEU A 252 9.79 -6.64 -12.14
C LEU A 252 8.62 -5.78 -12.65
N GLN A 253 7.39 -6.12 -12.28
CA GLN A 253 6.19 -5.41 -12.72
C GLN A 253 5.89 -4.15 -11.90
N THR A 254 6.74 -3.76 -10.95
CA THR A 254 6.40 -2.68 -10.01
C THR A 254 6.34 -1.34 -10.73
N LYS A 255 5.14 -0.76 -10.80
CA LYS A 255 4.90 0.60 -11.26
C LYS A 255 4.22 1.37 -10.14
N ILE A 256 4.84 2.44 -9.67
CA ILE A 256 4.35 3.28 -8.57
C ILE A 256 4.43 4.74 -9.01
N GLY A 257 3.39 5.51 -8.71
CA GLY A 257 3.35 6.93 -8.97
C GLY A 257 2.54 7.63 -7.90
N ILE A 258 2.58 8.96 -7.90
CA ILE A 258 1.82 9.76 -6.95
C ILE A 258 1.01 10.83 -7.67
N THR A 259 -0.09 11.24 -7.05
CA THR A 259 -0.79 12.48 -7.37
C THR A 259 -0.50 13.51 -6.28
N HIS A 260 -0.44 14.78 -6.65
CA HIS A 260 -0.14 15.85 -5.71
C HIS A 260 -0.86 17.14 -6.10
N GLU A 261 -0.96 18.08 -5.16
CA GLU A 261 -1.46 19.43 -5.44
C GLU A 261 -0.50 20.20 -6.38
N GLU A 262 -1.02 21.18 -7.10
CA GLU A 262 -0.23 21.95 -8.07
C GLU A 262 0.79 22.89 -7.40
N LYS A 263 0.48 23.34 -6.18
CA LYS A 263 1.33 24.29 -5.45
C LYS A 263 2.41 23.54 -4.66
N PRO A 264 3.69 23.91 -4.82
CA PRO A 264 4.77 23.39 -3.97
C PRO A 264 4.50 23.67 -2.49
N ALA A 265 4.76 22.70 -1.64
CA ALA A 265 4.76 22.86 -0.19
C ALA A 265 6.12 23.38 0.32
N GLY A 266 7.20 23.15 -0.43
CA GLY A 266 8.56 23.54 -0.06
C GLY A 266 9.62 22.86 -0.93
N PRO A 267 10.91 23.02 -0.60
CA PRO A 267 11.98 22.28 -1.26
C PRO A 267 11.83 20.78 -1.01
N LEU A 268 12.24 19.96 -1.97
CA LEU A 268 12.27 18.50 -1.77
C LEU A 268 13.34 18.16 -0.72
N PRO A 269 12.99 17.55 0.43
CA PRO A 269 13.98 17.08 1.39
C PRO A 269 14.90 16.02 0.78
N SER A 270 16.08 15.85 1.36
CA SER A 270 16.92 14.69 1.04
C SER A 270 16.20 13.38 1.40
N PRO A 271 16.43 12.28 0.67
CA PRO A 271 15.90 10.98 1.05
C PRO A 271 16.27 10.66 2.51
N PRO A 272 15.30 10.21 3.32
CA PRO A 272 15.56 9.99 4.74
C PRO A 272 16.47 8.79 4.94
N ARG A 273 17.47 8.96 5.81
CA ARG A 273 18.33 7.85 6.24
C ARG A 273 17.59 7.00 7.27
N GLN A 274 17.74 5.69 7.19
CA GLN A 274 17.21 4.81 8.21
C GLN A 274 18.00 5.01 9.51
N ALA A 275 17.33 4.89 10.65
CA ALA A 275 18.01 4.88 11.93
C ALA A 275 18.90 3.64 12.03
N ALA A 276 20.12 3.80 12.55
CA ALA A 276 21.07 2.71 12.66
C ALA A 276 20.78 1.87 13.92
N TYR A 277 20.44 0.60 13.70
CA TYR A 277 20.27 -0.41 14.72
C TYR A 277 21.09 -1.66 14.41
N THR A 278 21.50 -2.38 15.45
CA THR A 278 22.20 -3.65 15.33
C THR A 278 21.22 -4.74 14.92
N LEU A 279 21.47 -5.43 13.80
CA LEU A 279 20.57 -6.51 13.37
C LEU A 279 20.46 -7.61 14.44
N PRO A 280 19.27 -8.23 14.57
CA PRO A 280 19.13 -9.46 15.32
C PRO A 280 20.12 -10.52 14.85
N ASN A 281 20.83 -11.15 15.79
CA ASN A 281 21.70 -12.28 15.51
C ASN A 281 20.86 -13.55 15.27
N HIS A 282 20.26 -13.64 14.09
CA HIS A 282 19.35 -14.73 13.72
C HIS A 282 19.46 -15.05 12.23
N TRP A 283 19.18 -16.31 11.84
CA TRP A 283 19.28 -16.79 10.45
C TRP A 283 18.23 -16.18 9.48
N ILE A 284 17.37 -15.29 9.97
CA ILE A 284 16.33 -14.65 9.16
C ILE A 284 16.99 -13.55 8.31
N PRO A 285 16.91 -13.63 6.97
CA PRO A 285 17.72 -12.78 6.10
C PRO A 285 17.18 -11.36 5.95
N GLN A 286 15.88 -11.13 6.23
CA GLN A 286 15.22 -9.87 6.00
C GLN A 286 14.32 -9.51 7.18
N TRP A 287 14.66 -8.41 7.83
CA TRP A 287 13.90 -7.83 8.92
C TRP A 287 13.31 -6.49 8.52
N TYR A 288 12.10 -6.20 8.99
CA TYR A 288 11.58 -4.85 9.09
C TYR A 288 11.91 -4.31 10.48
N VAL A 289 12.04 -3.00 10.61
CA VAL A 289 12.31 -2.36 11.90
C VAL A 289 11.41 -1.15 12.10
N SER A 290 10.96 -0.99 13.33
CA SER A 290 10.20 0.17 13.80
C SER A 290 10.68 0.51 15.19
N SER A 291 10.60 1.78 15.59
CA SER A 291 11.11 2.21 16.88
C SER A 291 10.36 3.40 17.45
N ALA A 292 10.23 3.45 18.78
CA ALA A 292 9.54 4.53 19.48
C ALA A 292 10.09 4.69 20.91
N CYS A 293 10.00 5.90 21.45
CA CYS A 293 10.33 6.16 22.85
C CYS A 293 9.07 5.97 23.71
N LEU A 294 9.14 5.22 24.81
CA LEU A 294 7.98 5.01 25.67
C LEU A 294 7.62 6.25 26.52
N SER A 295 8.51 7.25 26.57
CA SER A 295 8.30 8.49 27.31
C SER A 295 7.11 9.27 26.75
N GLY A 296 6.13 9.57 27.59
CA GLY A 296 4.91 10.29 27.21
C GLY A 296 3.82 9.44 26.56
N VAL A 297 3.99 8.11 26.48
CA VAL A 297 2.92 7.22 26.02
C VAL A 297 1.82 7.15 27.09
N THR A 298 0.61 7.49 26.69
CA THR A 298 -0.58 7.49 27.55
C THR A 298 -1.45 6.26 27.33
N HIS A 299 -1.43 5.68 26.13
CA HIS A 299 -2.30 4.58 25.75
C HIS A 299 -1.59 3.63 24.78
N VAL A 300 -1.82 2.33 24.95
CA VAL A 300 -1.20 1.26 24.17
C VAL A 300 -2.28 0.32 23.64
N ARG A 301 -2.29 0.17 22.32
CA ARG A 301 -3.07 -0.87 21.64
C ARG A 301 -2.13 -1.98 21.19
N MET A 302 -2.37 -3.21 21.62
CA MET A 302 -1.57 -4.37 21.24
C MET A 302 -2.33 -5.26 20.25
N PHE A 303 -1.61 -5.80 19.27
CA PHE A 303 -2.12 -6.78 18.32
C PHE A 303 -1.61 -8.16 18.70
N ILE A 304 -2.51 -9.06 19.11
CA ILE A 304 -2.18 -10.39 19.62
C ILE A 304 -2.64 -11.47 18.63
N ASN A 305 -1.70 -12.32 18.20
CA ASN A 305 -2.02 -13.44 17.33
C ASN A 305 -2.50 -14.64 18.14
N ASN A 306 -3.78 -14.69 18.47
CA ASN A 306 -4.39 -15.80 19.21
C ASN A 306 -4.60 -17.09 18.38
N LYS A 307 -4.20 -17.10 17.11
CA LYS A 307 -4.26 -18.30 16.25
C LYS A 307 -3.13 -19.29 16.54
N THR A 308 -2.07 -18.86 17.23
CA THR A 308 -0.98 -19.74 17.68
C THR A 308 -1.08 -20.00 19.18
N SER A 309 -0.63 -21.18 19.61
CA SER A 309 -0.70 -21.60 21.02
C SER A 309 0.05 -20.67 21.98
N HIS A 310 1.13 -20.04 21.50
CA HIS A 310 1.94 -19.13 22.29
C HIS A 310 1.42 -17.69 22.30
N LYS A 311 0.43 -17.33 21.48
CA LYS A 311 -0.23 -16.00 21.50
C LYS A 311 0.75 -14.81 21.49
N PRO A 312 1.58 -14.64 20.45
CA PRO A 312 2.56 -13.58 20.41
C PRO A 312 1.90 -12.22 20.19
N THR A 313 2.49 -11.18 20.78
CA THR A 313 2.22 -9.79 20.41
C THR A 313 2.97 -9.53 19.11
N VAL A 314 2.25 -9.24 18.02
CA VAL A 314 2.85 -9.05 16.68
C VAL A 314 3.19 -7.59 16.39
N GLY A 315 2.58 -6.66 17.14
CA GLY A 315 2.84 -5.23 17.07
C GLY A 315 2.01 -4.45 18.08
N MET A 316 2.26 -3.15 18.13
CA MET A 316 1.59 -2.22 19.04
C MET A 316 1.38 -0.86 18.36
N LEU A 317 0.31 -0.16 18.72
CA LEU A 317 0.11 1.25 18.41
C LEU A 317 0.21 2.04 19.71
N LEU A 318 1.24 2.87 19.80
CA LEU A 318 1.49 3.75 20.94
C LEU A 318 0.82 5.09 20.68
N SER A 319 0.03 5.56 21.64
CA SER A 319 -0.61 6.87 21.58
C SER A 319 0.03 7.81 22.60
N TYR A 320 0.35 9.00 22.11
CA TYR A 320 0.82 10.15 22.86
C TYR A 320 -0.29 11.21 22.84
N GLU A 321 -0.08 12.31 23.55
CA GLU A 321 -1.05 13.41 23.60
C GLU A 321 -1.43 13.95 22.21
N ASN A 322 -0.46 14.07 21.29
CA ASN A 322 -0.63 14.74 20.00
C ASN A 322 -0.42 13.85 18.77
N HIS A 323 0.04 12.61 18.93
CA HIS A 323 0.36 11.74 17.81
C HIS A 323 0.32 10.26 18.20
N GLN A 324 0.43 9.39 17.19
CA GLN A 324 0.58 7.95 17.37
C GLN A 324 1.84 7.45 16.66
N ILE A 325 2.38 6.32 17.14
CA ILE A 325 3.49 5.60 16.50
C ILE A 325 3.16 4.10 16.50
N SER A 326 3.33 3.44 15.34
CA SER A 326 3.18 1.99 15.23
C SER A 326 4.53 1.29 15.42
N LEU A 327 4.53 0.21 16.20
CA LEU A 327 5.64 -0.73 16.37
C LEU A 327 5.22 -2.11 15.86
N GLY A 328 6.13 -2.83 15.21
CA GLY A 328 5.86 -4.16 14.67
C GLY A 328 4.80 -4.15 13.58
N GLN A 329 4.00 -5.21 13.52
CA GLN A 329 2.94 -5.39 12.53
C GLN A 329 1.61 -4.78 12.98
N TYR A 330 0.93 -4.10 12.07
CA TYR A 330 -0.44 -3.63 12.26
C TYR A 330 -1.42 -4.62 11.62
N ARG A 331 -2.13 -5.42 12.43
CA ARG A 331 -2.87 -6.61 11.97
C ARG A 331 -4.33 -6.56 12.40
N PHE A 332 -5.25 -6.44 11.45
CA PHE A 332 -6.69 -6.43 11.71
C PHE A 332 -7.31 -7.81 11.93
N ASP A 333 -6.58 -8.87 11.58
CA ASP A 333 -6.98 -10.27 11.80
C ASP A 333 -6.49 -10.84 13.14
N CYS A 334 -5.75 -10.02 13.90
CA CYS A 334 -5.32 -10.31 15.26
C CYS A 334 -6.32 -9.75 16.27
N ASP A 335 -6.32 -10.33 17.46
CA ASP A 335 -7.09 -9.78 18.56
C ASP A 335 -6.44 -8.49 19.04
N VAL A 336 -7.28 -7.53 19.44
CA VAL A 336 -6.84 -6.21 19.86
C VAL A 336 -7.06 -6.09 21.36
N GLU A 337 -6.00 -5.81 22.09
CA GLU A 337 -6.05 -5.44 23.50
C GLU A 337 -5.70 -3.96 23.64
N ASP A 338 -6.50 -3.20 24.37
CA ASP A 338 -6.43 -1.73 24.44
C ASP A 338 -6.29 -1.29 25.90
N PHE A 339 -5.24 -0.52 26.22
CA PHE A 339 -4.90 -0.17 27.60
C PHE A 339 -4.55 1.31 27.75
N ASP A 340 -5.18 1.98 28.72
CA ASP A 340 -4.62 3.20 29.30
C ASP A 340 -3.41 2.81 30.14
N LEU A 341 -2.26 3.40 29.82
CA LEU A 341 -0.99 2.91 30.33
C LEU A 341 -0.67 3.51 31.70
N THR A 342 -1.30 2.99 32.75
CA THR A 342 -1.20 3.47 34.14
C THR A 342 -0.15 2.74 34.99
N GLY A 343 0.26 1.52 34.59
CA GLY A 343 1.16 0.64 35.33
C GLY A 343 2.42 0.22 34.53
N PRO A 344 3.23 -0.71 35.04
CA PRO A 344 4.42 -1.18 34.33
C PRO A 344 4.06 -1.95 33.04
N MET A 345 5.03 -2.03 32.12
CA MET A 345 4.98 -2.93 30.97
C MET A 345 6.06 -3.98 31.14
N TYR A 346 5.75 -5.22 30.76
CA TYR A 346 6.73 -6.30 30.71
C TYR A 346 6.74 -6.94 29.33
N PHE A 347 7.89 -7.46 28.94
CA PHE A 347 8.02 -8.26 27.74
C PHE A 347 8.73 -9.59 28.01
N PHE A 348 8.43 -10.55 27.15
CA PHE A 348 9.08 -11.85 27.08
C PHE A 348 9.48 -12.09 25.63
N CYS A 349 10.71 -12.54 25.42
CA CYS A 349 11.19 -13.04 24.14
C CYS A 349 11.36 -14.55 24.25
N GLY A 350 10.79 -15.30 23.31
CA GLY A 350 10.97 -16.73 23.22
C GLY A 350 11.06 -17.19 21.78
N ASP A 351 11.30 -18.49 21.61
CA ASP A 351 11.40 -19.11 20.29
C ASP A 351 10.36 -20.22 20.12
N MET A 352 9.72 -20.27 18.96
CA MET A 352 8.88 -21.40 18.54
C MET A 352 9.33 -21.86 17.17
N GLU A 353 9.74 -23.12 17.03
CA GLU A 353 10.22 -23.68 15.76
C GLU A 353 11.34 -22.83 15.10
N LEU A 354 12.29 -22.34 15.92
CA LEU A 354 13.37 -21.43 15.49
C LEU A 354 12.87 -20.07 14.96
N ARG A 355 11.66 -19.66 15.34
CA ARG A 355 11.11 -18.33 15.04
C ARG A 355 11.00 -17.54 16.35
N PRO A 356 11.73 -16.43 16.48
CA PRO A 356 11.63 -15.60 17.66
C PRO A 356 10.25 -14.91 17.67
N TYR A 357 9.69 -14.80 18.85
CA TYR A 357 8.45 -14.10 19.09
C TYR A 357 8.54 -13.27 20.37
N VAL A 358 7.69 -12.26 20.43
CA VAL A 358 7.57 -11.36 21.58
C VAL A 358 6.18 -11.52 22.19
N LYS A 359 6.11 -11.45 23.51
CA LYS A 359 4.86 -11.16 24.23
C LYS A 359 5.05 -9.89 25.05
N VAL A 360 4.01 -9.07 25.11
CA VAL A 360 3.97 -7.86 25.93
C VAL A 360 2.72 -7.91 26.80
N ILE A 361 2.86 -7.49 28.05
CA ILE A 361 1.74 -7.28 28.98
C ILE A 361 1.83 -5.87 29.55
N CYS A 362 0.67 -5.25 29.74
CA CYS A 362 0.54 -3.88 30.25
C CYS A 362 -0.24 -3.90 31.58
N ASN A 363 0.13 -3.01 32.50
CA ASN A 363 -0.54 -2.81 33.78
C ASN A 363 -0.63 -4.07 34.66
N ASP A 364 0.25 -5.05 34.45
CA ASP A 364 0.29 -6.25 35.28
C ASP A 364 0.96 -5.93 36.62
N GLY A 365 0.26 -6.26 37.70
CA GLY A 365 0.72 -6.09 39.09
C GLY A 365 1.06 -7.42 39.78
N GLU A 366 0.87 -8.56 39.11
CA GLU A 366 1.14 -9.88 39.68
C GLU A 366 2.61 -10.33 39.51
N GLU A 367 3.00 -11.32 40.31
CA GLU A 367 4.37 -11.77 40.52
C GLU A 367 5.18 -11.96 39.23
N LYS A 368 6.39 -11.38 39.25
CA LYS A 368 7.43 -11.52 38.22
C LYS A 368 7.60 -12.98 37.81
N LYS A 369 7.03 -13.35 36.66
CA LYS A 369 7.43 -14.58 35.97
C LYS A 369 8.93 -14.44 35.64
N PRO A 370 9.78 -15.42 36.00
CA PRO A 370 11.23 -15.26 36.03
C PRO A 370 11.86 -14.83 34.69
N ASP A 371 11.20 -15.09 33.56
CA ASP A 371 11.70 -14.77 32.21
C ASP A 371 11.17 -13.44 31.64
N TRP A 372 10.27 -12.76 32.35
CA TRP A 372 9.71 -11.48 31.91
C TRP A 372 10.60 -10.32 32.36
N LYS A 373 10.84 -9.38 31.46
CA LYS A 373 11.66 -8.20 31.69
C LYS A 373 10.78 -6.98 31.69
N GLU A 374 10.98 -6.12 32.68
CA GLU A 374 10.30 -4.82 32.75
C GLU A 374 10.81 -3.91 31.64
N ILE A 375 9.90 -3.13 31.05
CA ILE A 375 10.21 -2.09 30.07
C ILE A 375 10.18 -0.74 30.81
N PRO A 376 11.33 -0.07 30.97
CA PRO A 376 11.35 1.25 31.59
C PRO A 376 10.54 2.26 30.77
N ARG A 377 9.77 3.12 31.46
CA ARG A 377 8.94 4.17 30.83
C ARG A 377 9.71 5.16 29.96
N THR A 378 11.03 5.26 30.15
CA THR A 378 11.91 6.13 29.37
C THR A 378 12.64 5.40 28.24
N ALA A 379 12.48 4.07 28.13
CA ALA A 379 13.21 3.28 27.15
C ALA A 379 12.75 3.56 25.71
N ARG A 380 13.69 3.38 24.77
CA ARG A 380 13.38 3.27 23.36
C ARG A 380 13.19 1.81 22.98
N LEU A 381 12.04 1.50 22.41
CA LEU A 381 11.72 0.20 21.86
C LEU A 381 12.19 0.15 20.42
N VAL A 382 12.92 -0.91 20.07
CA VAL A 382 13.27 -1.25 18.69
C VAL A 382 12.66 -2.61 18.39
N TRP A 383 11.64 -2.59 17.55
CA TRP A 383 10.87 -3.78 17.20
C TRP A 383 11.30 -4.27 15.82
N TRP A 384 11.95 -5.43 15.81
CA TRP A 384 12.31 -6.18 14.62
C TRP A 384 11.19 -7.17 14.30
N PHE A 385 10.77 -7.24 13.04
CA PHE A 385 9.69 -8.14 12.66
C PHE A 385 9.81 -8.62 11.22
N THR A 386 9.18 -9.76 10.96
CA THR A 386 8.81 -10.24 9.62
C THR A 386 7.31 -10.44 9.59
N ALA A 387 6.78 -11.13 8.57
CA ALA A 387 5.36 -11.53 8.58
C ALA A 387 5.03 -12.49 9.74
N ILE A 388 6.01 -13.27 10.23
CA ILE A 388 5.79 -14.40 11.16
C ILE A 388 6.71 -14.41 12.38
N CYS A 389 7.73 -13.55 12.44
CA CYS A 389 8.69 -13.47 13.54
C CYS A 389 8.71 -12.06 14.14
N SER A 390 9.11 -11.95 15.40
CA SER A 390 9.35 -10.66 16.06
C SER A 390 10.44 -10.78 17.12
N GLN A 391 11.22 -9.71 17.28
CA GLN A 391 12.18 -9.52 18.36
C GLN A 391 12.10 -8.08 18.84
N LEU A 392 12.21 -7.88 20.15
CA LEU A 392 12.16 -6.57 20.79
C LEU A 392 13.47 -6.30 21.52
N ASP A 393 14.15 -5.22 21.13
CA ASP A 393 15.26 -4.67 21.88
C ASP A 393 14.77 -3.45 22.68
N VAL A 394 15.14 -3.40 23.96
CA VAL A 394 14.79 -2.30 24.89
C VAL A 394 16.07 -1.53 25.20
N LEU A 395 16.16 -0.32 24.66
CA LEU A 395 17.33 0.55 24.82
C LEU A 395 17.05 1.56 25.94
N THR A 396 17.75 1.42 27.06
CA THR A 396 17.74 2.40 28.15
C THR A 396 18.76 3.48 27.88
N THR A 397 18.30 4.73 27.80
CA THR A 397 19.17 5.92 27.70
C THR A 397 19.84 6.26 29.02
#